data_AF-A0A182XCE9-F1
#
_entry.id   AF-A0A182XCE9-F1
#
_cell.length_a   1.000
_cell.length_b   1.000
_cell.length_c   1.000
_cell.angle_alpha   90.00
_cell.angle_beta   90.00
_cell.angle_gamma   90.00
#
_symmetry.space_group_name_H-M   'P 1'
#
loop_
_entity.id
_entity.type
_entity.pdbx_description
1 polymer ?
#
loop_
_entity_poly.entity_id
_entity_poly.type
_entity_poly.pdbx_seq_one_letter_code
_entity_poly.pdbx_strand_id
1 'polypeptide(L)'
;YHAEYPFKDHNPPDIELIDKFCKDVDSFLNADSSHVVAIHCKAGKGRTGTMICCYLLYNNSFQTAHEALTYYAEKRTKDKKGVTIPSQRRYVVYYEQLLRQNLTYRKVSLYILELRIFPADLPLKVGSIQQKDMKEPLPLVKFRRTDHYISVELDCCMPLAGDVKVEFRPNKLDKGWHFWFNTFFVELAGAGK
;
A
#
# COMPACT_ATOMS: atom_id res chain seq x y z
N TYR A 1 8.63 5.95 26.82
CA TYR A 1 9.22 5.85 25.47
C TYR A 1 8.19 6.30 24.46
N HIS A 2 8.60 7.05 23.43
CA HIS A 2 7.73 7.53 22.34
C HIS A 2 8.50 7.44 21.01
N ALA A 3 7.86 6.92 19.97
CA ALA A 3 8.44 6.77 18.64
C ALA A 3 7.40 7.13 17.57
N GLU A 4 7.86 7.68 16.45
CA GLU A 4 7.00 8.18 15.38
C GLU A 4 7.19 7.39 14.09
N TYR A 5 6.07 6.90 13.54
CA TYR A 5 6.01 6.20 12.24
C TYR A 5 4.92 6.83 11.34
N PRO A 6 5.09 8.10 10.92
CA PRO A 6 4.04 8.87 10.28
C PRO A 6 3.85 8.47 8.81
N PHE A 7 2.58 8.38 8.38
CA PHE A 7 2.21 8.30 6.96
C PHE A 7 0.83 8.94 6.72
N LYS A 8 0.60 9.34 5.46
CA LYS A 8 -0.57 10.14 5.04
C LYS A 8 -1.89 9.42 5.34
N ASP A 9 -2.89 10.20 5.73
CA ASP A 9 -4.23 9.67 6.00
C ASP A 9 -4.83 9.03 4.74
N HIS A 10 -5.59 7.94 4.89
CA HIS A 10 -6.17 7.14 3.79
C HIS A 10 -5.17 6.56 2.75
N ASN A 11 -3.87 6.53 3.07
CA ASN A 11 -2.83 5.90 2.26
C ASN A 11 -2.19 4.73 3.03
N PRO A 12 -1.54 3.77 2.36
CA PRO A 12 -0.64 2.83 3.02
C PRO A 12 0.65 3.53 3.49
N PRO A 13 1.38 2.93 4.44
CA PRO A 13 2.76 3.34 4.77
C PRO A 13 3.71 2.91 3.64
N ASP A 14 4.93 3.46 3.62
CA ASP A 14 6.01 2.90 2.82
C ASP A 14 6.35 1.49 3.32
N ILE A 15 6.69 0.56 2.42
CA ILE A 15 6.95 -0.83 2.82
C ILE A 15 8.11 -0.95 3.83
N GLU A 16 9.14 -0.12 3.69
CA GLU A 16 10.29 -0.06 4.61
C GLU A 16 9.91 0.50 5.99
N LEU A 17 8.88 1.34 6.08
CA LEU A 17 8.39 1.89 7.35
C LEU A 17 7.74 0.79 8.19
N ILE A 18 7.07 -0.17 7.55
CA ILE A 18 6.44 -1.31 8.23
C ILE A 18 7.48 -2.14 8.96
N ASP A 19 8.58 -2.48 8.29
CA ASP A 19 9.63 -3.33 8.87
C ASP A 19 10.31 -2.67 10.07
N LYS A 20 10.66 -1.38 9.95
CA LYS A 20 11.22 -0.59 11.06
C LYS A 20 10.29 -0.56 12.27
N PHE A 21 8.99 -0.31 12.02
CA PHE A 21 7.98 -0.32 13.08
C PHE A 21 7.87 -1.67 13.77
N CYS A 22 7.80 -2.77 13.01
CA CYS A 22 7.63 -4.10 13.59
C CYS A 22 8.83 -4.49 14.47
N LYS A 23 10.05 -4.20 14.02
CA LYS A 23 11.28 -4.44 14.79
C LYS A 23 11.35 -3.64 16.09
N ASP A 24 10.98 -2.36 16.05
CA ASP A 24 10.93 -1.51 17.26
C ASP A 24 9.89 -2.02 18.27
N VAL A 25 8.68 -2.28 17.82
CA VAL A 25 7.60 -2.81 18.68
C VAL A 25 7.98 -4.16 19.28
N ASP A 26 8.55 -5.08 18.48
CA ASP A 26 8.98 -6.39 18.94
C ASP A 26 10.11 -6.28 19.97
N SER A 27 11.13 -5.46 19.69
CA SER A 27 12.23 -5.21 20.63
C SER A 27 11.74 -4.62 21.95
N PHE A 28 10.78 -3.69 21.91
CA PHE A 28 10.23 -3.09 23.13
C PHE A 28 9.42 -4.12 23.93
N LEU A 29 8.53 -4.88 23.29
CA LEU A 29 7.69 -5.88 23.95
C LEU A 29 8.50 -7.06 24.51
N ASN A 30 9.58 -7.45 23.84
CA ASN A 30 10.44 -8.56 24.29
C ASN A 30 11.45 -8.15 25.38
N ALA A 31 11.63 -6.86 25.64
CA ALA A 31 12.53 -6.38 26.69
C ALA A 31 11.99 -6.64 28.10
N ASP A 32 10.66 -6.64 28.28
CA ASP A 32 10.01 -6.92 29.56
C ASP A 32 8.57 -7.40 29.34
N SER A 33 8.18 -8.49 29.99
CA SER A 33 6.82 -9.06 29.91
C SER A 33 5.69 -8.12 30.36
N SER A 34 6.02 -7.08 31.13
CA SER A 34 5.09 -6.04 31.59
C SER A 34 4.92 -4.89 30.59
N HIS A 35 5.75 -4.83 29.54
CA HIS A 35 5.68 -3.76 28.56
C HIS A 35 4.40 -3.84 27.71
N VAL A 36 3.84 -2.66 27.43
CA VAL A 36 2.64 -2.47 26.62
C VAL A 36 2.88 -1.39 25.59
N VAL A 37 2.43 -1.63 24.35
CA VAL A 37 2.53 -0.66 23.26
C VAL A 37 1.14 -0.12 22.90
N ALA A 38 1.00 1.21 22.95
CA ALA A 38 -0.20 1.91 22.50
C ALA A 38 0.04 2.52 21.11
N ILE A 39 -0.71 2.08 20.11
CA ILE A 39 -0.58 2.54 18.72
C ILE A 39 -1.82 3.38 18.37
N HIS A 40 -1.63 4.59 17.88
CA HIS A 40 -2.74 5.46 17.50
C HIS A 40 -2.54 6.16 16.15
N CYS A 41 -3.64 6.64 15.61
CA CYS A 41 -3.67 7.63 14.53
C CYS A 41 -4.73 8.67 14.91
N LYS A 42 -5.47 9.24 13.94
CA LYS A 42 -6.62 10.10 14.26
C LYS A 42 -7.83 9.32 14.78
N ALA A 43 -8.24 8.25 14.08
CA ALA A 43 -9.43 7.45 14.41
C ALA A 43 -9.13 6.04 14.94
N GLY A 44 -7.86 5.62 14.93
CA GLY A 44 -7.46 4.27 15.31
C GLY A 44 -8.10 3.18 14.44
N LYS A 45 -8.18 3.40 13.11
CA LYS A 45 -8.87 2.52 12.15
C LYS A 45 -7.93 2.00 11.05
N GLY A 46 -7.86 2.66 9.90
CA GLY A 46 -7.09 2.17 8.74
C GLY A 46 -5.59 2.15 8.97
N ARG A 47 -4.99 3.30 9.33
CA ARG A 47 -3.52 3.42 9.54
C ARG A 47 -3.04 2.53 10.69
N THR A 48 -3.66 2.67 11.86
CA THR A 48 -3.38 1.84 13.04
C THR A 48 -3.56 0.35 12.75
N GLY A 49 -4.66 -0.03 12.11
CA GLY A 49 -4.90 -1.42 11.74
C GLY A 49 -3.88 -1.99 10.77
N THR A 50 -3.41 -1.19 9.80
CA THR A 50 -2.38 -1.62 8.85
C THR A 50 -1.11 -2.02 9.61
N MET A 51 -0.62 -1.15 10.51
CA MET A 51 0.61 -1.41 11.27
C MET A 51 0.44 -2.56 12.28
N ILE A 52 -0.69 -2.63 12.99
CA ILE A 52 -0.99 -3.73 13.92
C ILE A 52 -1.06 -5.07 13.19
N CYS A 53 -1.74 -5.14 12.03
CA CYS A 53 -1.83 -6.38 11.27
C CYS A 53 -0.46 -6.84 10.79
N CYS A 54 0.41 -5.92 10.36
CA CYS A 54 1.78 -6.27 9.98
C CYS A 54 2.58 -6.79 11.16
N TYR A 55 2.45 -6.19 12.34
CA TYR A 55 3.11 -6.68 13.55
C TYR A 55 2.62 -8.07 13.98
N LEU A 56 1.31 -8.33 13.89
CA LEU A 56 0.74 -9.64 14.18
C LEU A 56 1.21 -10.75 13.22
N LEU A 57 1.59 -10.37 11.99
CA LEU A 57 2.26 -11.28 11.05
C LEU A 57 3.72 -11.48 11.46
N TYR A 58 4.42 -10.38 11.78
CA TYR A 58 5.83 -10.36 12.16
C TYR A 58 6.12 -11.27 13.35
N ASN A 59 5.32 -11.14 14.42
CA ASN A 59 5.49 -11.94 15.64
C ASN A 59 4.84 -13.33 15.55
N ASN A 60 4.42 -13.76 14.36
CA ASN A 60 3.77 -15.04 14.08
C ASN A 60 2.46 -15.31 14.84
N SER A 61 1.77 -14.28 15.34
CA SER A 61 0.41 -14.43 15.90
C SER A 61 -0.61 -14.87 14.86
N PHE A 62 -0.42 -14.48 13.60
CA PHE A 62 -1.19 -14.96 12.45
C PHE A 62 -0.27 -15.35 11.29
N GLN A 63 -0.70 -16.33 10.51
CA GLN A 63 0.08 -16.81 9.36
C GLN A 63 -0.24 -16.01 8.10
N THR A 64 -1.50 -15.58 7.95
CA THR A 64 -1.96 -14.88 6.74
C THR A 64 -2.45 -13.46 7.02
N ALA A 65 -2.28 -12.56 6.04
CA ALA A 65 -2.81 -11.20 6.13
C ALA A 65 -4.33 -11.19 6.30
N HIS A 66 -5.02 -12.18 5.73
CA HIS A 66 -6.47 -12.33 5.88
C HIS A 66 -6.88 -12.55 7.34
N GLU A 67 -6.21 -13.46 8.05
CA GLU A 67 -6.46 -13.72 9.46
C GLU A 67 -6.20 -12.47 10.32
N ALA A 68 -5.04 -11.83 10.14
CA ALA A 68 -4.67 -10.63 10.89
C ALA A 68 -5.67 -9.47 10.68
N LEU A 69 -6.06 -9.23 9.42
CA LEU A 69 -7.02 -8.19 9.05
C LEU A 69 -8.41 -8.48 9.63
N THR A 70 -8.86 -9.73 9.57
CA THR A 70 -10.15 -10.16 10.12
C THR A 70 -10.16 -10.01 11.64
N TYR A 71 -9.13 -10.52 12.32
CA TYR A 71 -8.98 -10.39 13.76
C TYR A 71 -9.00 -8.93 14.21
N TYR A 72 -8.22 -8.06 13.56
CA TYR A 72 -8.21 -6.64 13.88
C TYR A 72 -9.60 -6.01 13.70
N ALA A 73 -10.29 -6.32 12.59
CA ALA A 73 -11.61 -5.77 12.32
C ALA A 73 -12.63 -6.17 13.40
N GLU A 74 -12.62 -7.42 13.84
CA GLU A 74 -13.52 -7.93 14.88
C GLU A 74 -13.22 -7.36 16.27
N LYS A 75 -11.95 -7.22 16.62
CA LYS A 75 -11.55 -6.65 17.92
C LYS A 75 -11.76 -5.14 17.99
N ARG A 76 -11.54 -4.42 16.89
CA ARG A 76 -11.57 -2.95 16.90
C ARG A 76 -12.95 -2.36 16.59
N THR A 77 -13.78 -3.04 15.80
CA THR A 77 -15.00 -2.44 15.23
C THR A 77 -16.22 -3.34 15.40
N LYS A 78 -17.40 -2.73 15.58
CA LYS A 78 -18.68 -3.47 15.69
C LYS A 78 -19.19 -3.98 14.34
N ASP A 79 -18.89 -3.27 13.26
CA ASP A 79 -19.35 -3.56 11.90
C ASP A 79 -18.35 -4.40 11.09
N LYS A 80 -17.29 -4.90 11.73
CA LYS A 80 -16.17 -5.62 11.11
C LYS A 80 -15.47 -4.83 9.99
N LYS A 81 -15.56 -3.50 10.01
CA LYS A 81 -14.85 -2.63 9.07
C LYS A 81 -13.58 -2.08 9.71
N GLY A 82 -12.55 -2.90 9.85
CA GLY A 82 -11.22 -2.47 10.30
C GLY A 82 -10.46 -1.70 9.21
N VAL A 83 -9.51 -2.38 8.57
CA VAL A 83 -8.77 -1.85 7.41
C VAL A 83 -9.56 -2.14 6.14
N THR A 84 -10.25 -1.13 5.61
CA THR A 84 -11.14 -1.29 4.45
C THR A 84 -10.53 -0.82 3.14
N ILE A 85 -9.54 0.08 3.18
CA ILE A 85 -8.93 0.65 1.97
C ILE A 85 -8.08 -0.43 1.28
N PRO A 86 -8.35 -0.77 0.00
CA PRO A 86 -7.63 -1.85 -0.69
C PRO A 86 -6.11 -1.67 -0.71
N SER A 87 -5.64 -0.44 -0.90
CA SER A 87 -4.21 -0.13 -0.88
C SER A 87 -3.56 -0.39 0.50
N GLN A 88 -4.27 -0.14 1.61
CA GLN A 88 -3.76 -0.47 2.95
C GLN A 88 -3.70 -1.99 3.17
N ARG A 89 -4.75 -2.71 2.77
CA ARG A 89 -4.79 -4.19 2.84
C ARG A 89 -3.69 -4.83 2.00
N ARG A 90 -3.44 -4.29 0.80
CA ARG A 90 -2.37 -4.75 -0.10
C ARG A 90 -1.00 -4.70 0.56
N TYR A 91 -0.72 -3.68 1.36
CA TYR A 91 0.58 -3.56 2.04
C TYR A 91 0.74 -4.55 3.20
N VAL A 92 -0.35 -4.98 3.84
CA VAL A 92 -0.32 -6.11 4.78
C VAL A 92 0.01 -7.41 4.05
N VAL A 93 -0.58 -7.63 2.87
CA VAL A 93 -0.27 -8.81 2.02
C VAL A 93 1.18 -8.77 1.50
N TYR A 94 1.68 -7.60 1.10
CA TYR A 94 3.09 -7.43 0.74
C TYR A 94 4.02 -7.80 1.89
N TYR A 95 3.70 -7.37 3.11
CA TYR A 95 4.52 -7.71 4.27
C TYR A 95 4.45 -9.20 4.63
N GLU A 96 3.27 -9.82 4.52
CA GLU A 96 3.12 -11.29 4.60
C GLU A 96 4.06 -11.99 3.60
N GLN A 97 4.06 -11.56 2.33
CA GLN A 97 4.92 -12.16 1.30
C GLN A 97 6.41 -12.06 1.67
N LEU A 98 6.86 -10.90 2.17
CA LEU A 98 8.24 -10.73 2.63
C LEU A 98 8.59 -11.72 3.74
N LEU A 99 7.73 -11.85 4.75
CA LEU A 99 7.97 -12.73 5.89
C LEU A 99 7.92 -14.21 5.52
N ARG A 100 6.86 -14.64 4.81
CA ARG A 100 6.60 -16.06 4.53
C ARG A 100 7.51 -16.65 3.47
N GLN A 101 7.96 -15.82 2.53
CA GLN A 101 8.91 -16.25 1.50
C GLN A 101 10.36 -15.91 1.86
N ASN A 102 10.61 -15.39 3.07
CA ASN A 102 11.93 -14.98 3.56
C ASN A 102 12.67 -14.05 2.57
N LEU A 103 11.94 -13.07 2.02
CA LEU A 103 12.45 -12.14 1.03
C LEU A 103 13.04 -10.90 1.70
N THR A 104 14.19 -10.46 1.20
CA THR A 104 14.74 -9.14 1.54
C THR A 104 14.24 -8.11 0.55
N TYR A 105 13.51 -7.11 1.03
CA TYR A 105 13.04 -6.02 0.20
C TYR A 105 14.22 -5.22 -0.37
N ARG A 106 14.12 -4.87 -1.66
CA ARG A 106 14.99 -3.92 -2.34
C ARG A 106 14.15 -3.05 -3.27
N LYS A 107 14.59 -1.81 -3.53
CA LYS A 107 13.96 -0.99 -4.58
C LYS A 107 14.25 -1.62 -5.94
N VAL A 108 13.19 -1.83 -6.73
CA VAL A 108 13.27 -2.34 -8.11
C VAL A 108 12.81 -1.24 -9.06
N SER A 109 13.60 -0.95 -10.10
CA SER A 109 13.22 0.03 -11.11
C SER A 109 12.47 -0.63 -12.26
N LEU A 110 11.28 -0.11 -12.57
CA LEU A 110 10.43 -0.59 -13.67
C LEU A 110 9.97 0.57 -14.56
N TYR A 111 9.71 0.26 -15.82
CA TYR A 111 9.02 1.16 -16.75
C TYR A 111 7.60 0.65 -16.97
N ILE A 112 6.60 1.52 -16.82
CA ILE A 112 5.24 1.16 -17.20
C ILE A 112 5.07 1.49 -18.68
N LEU A 113 4.78 0.46 -19.48
CA LEU A 113 4.51 0.60 -20.91
C LEU A 113 3.08 1.09 -21.16
N GLU A 114 2.11 0.48 -20.47
CA GLU A 114 0.70 0.75 -20.68
C GLU A 114 -0.09 0.40 -19.41
N LEU A 115 -1.04 1.26 -19.04
CA LEU A 115 -2.11 0.93 -18.09
C LEU A 115 -3.39 0.66 -18.87
N ARG A 116 -3.96 -0.54 -18.74
CA ARG A 116 -5.26 -0.89 -19.31
C ARG A 116 -6.34 -0.89 -18.23
N ILE A 117 -7.35 -0.04 -18.40
CA ILE A 117 -8.41 0.18 -17.43
C ILE A 117 -9.73 -0.30 -18.00
N PHE A 118 -10.41 -1.18 -17.28
CA PHE A 118 -11.71 -1.74 -17.65
C PHE A 118 -12.79 -1.31 -16.65
N PRO A 119 -14.03 -1.08 -17.08
CA PRO A 119 -14.51 -1.04 -18.48
C PRO A 119 -14.13 0.24 -19.25
N ALA A 120 -14.31 0.26 -20.57
CA ALA A 120 -13.95 1.39 -21.45
C ALA A 120 -14.78 2.67 -21.24
N ASP A 121 -16.00 2.53 -20.72
CA ASP A 121 -16.99 3.59 -20.54
C ASP A 121 -16.77 4.42 -19.26
N LEU A 122 -15.72 4.12 -18.48
CA LEU A 122 -15.35 4.93 -17.33
C LEU A 122 -15.02 6.37 -17.77
N PRO A 123 -15.52 7.39 -17.05
CA PRO A 123 -15.41 8.78 -17.47
C PRO A 123 -14.02 9.38 -17.23
N LEU A 124 -12.93 8.58 -17.25
CA LEU A 124 -11.58 9.00 -16.90
C LEU A 124 -10.95 9.83 -18.02
N LYS A 125 -10.43 11.01 -17.68
CA LYS A 125 -9.75 11.91 -18.62
C LYS A 125 -8.44 12.49 -18.06
N VAL A 126 -8.25 12.41 -16.75
CA VAL A 126 -7.08 12.92 -16.06
C VAL A 126 -6.50 11.80 -15.23
N GLY A 127 -5.18 11.69 -15.22
CA GLY A 127 -4.51 10.83 -14.27
C GLY A 127 -3.12 11.34 -13.93
N SER A 128 -2.58 10.83 -12.85
CA SER A 128 -1.23 11.15 -12.41
C SER A 128 -0.55 9.97 -11.74
N ILE A 129 0.78 10.01 -11.75
CA ILE A 129 1.62 9.05 -11.06
C ILE A 129 2.55 9.78 -10.09
N GLN A 130 2.74 9.22 -8.90
CA GLN A 130 3.59 9.79 -7.87
C GLN A 130 4.35 8.68 -7.15
N GLN A 131 5.64 8.90 -6.91
CA GLN A 131 6.48 8.11 -6.01
C GLN A 131 7.15 9.05 -5.01
N LYS A 132 7.70 8.49 -3.92
CA LYS A 132 8.22 9.23 -2.77
C LYS A 132 9.22 10.34 -3.14
N ASP A 133 10.11 10.08 -4.09
CA ASP A 133 11.22 10.97 -4.45
C ASP A 133 10.79 12.08 -5.44
N MET A 134 9.50 12.15 -5.80
CA MET A 134 8.98 13.17 -6.70
C MET A 134 8.33 14.34 -5.94
N LYS A 135 8.76 15.57 -6.26
CA LYS A 135 8.15 16.79 -5.72
C LYS A 135 6.68 16.93 -6.11
N GLU A 136 6.36 16.67 -7.37
CA GLU A 136 5.02 16.80 -7.93
C GLU A 136 4.61 15.52 -8.67
N PRO A 137 3.31 15.15 -8.67
CA PRO A 137 2.81 14.06 -9.50
C PRO A 137 3.01 14.34 -10.99
N LEU A 138 3.41 13.33 -11.76
CA LEU A 138 3.50 13.44 -13.20
C LEU A 138 2.14 13.18 -13.85
N PRO A 139 1.72 13.99 -14.83
CA PRO A 139 0.48 13.77 -15.53
C PRO A 139 0.58 12.54 -16.45
N LEU A 140 -0.50 11.75 -16.48
CA LEU A 140 -0.76 10.80 -17.54
C LEU A 140 -1.39 11.58 -18.70
N VAL A 141 -0.80 11.53 -19.89
CA VAL A 141 -1.16 12.45 -20.99
C VAL A 141 -1.80 11.77 -22.20
N LYS A 142 -1.65 10.45 -22.35
CA LYS A 142 -2.15 9.71 -23.53
C LYS A 142 -3.25 8.73 -23.12
N PHE A 143 -4.49 9.20 -23.07
CA PHE A 143 -5.67 8.35 -22.88
C PHE A 143 -6.26 7.96 -24.24
N ARG A 144 -6.25 6.67 -24.58
CA ARG A 144 -6.88 6.13 -25.78
C ARG A 144 -8.00 5.18 -25.37
N ARG A 145 -9.20 5.35 -25.92
CA ARG A 145 -10.31 4.42 -25.67
C ARG A 145 -10.40 3.39 -26.79
N THR A 146 -10.53 2.14 -26.40
CA THR A 146 -10.91 1.01 -27.27
C THR A 146 -12.33 0.58 -26.93
N ASP A 147 -12.86 -0.42 -27.61
CA ASP A 147 -14.20 -0.97 -27.32
C ASP A 147 -14.27 -1.69 -25.96
N HIS A 148 -13.13 -2.07 -25.38
CA HIS A 148 -13.07 -2.89 -24.16
C HIS A 148 -12.40 -2.20 -22.97
N TYR A 149 -11.41 -1.35 -23.22
CA TYR A 149 -10.65 -0.66 -22.18
C TYR A 149 -10.16 0.73 -22.57
N ILE A 150 -9.80 1.50 -21.55
CA ILE A 150 -9.03 2.73 -21.67
C ILE A 150 -7.55 2.36 -21.56
N SER A 151 -6.78 2.61 -22.62
CA SER A 151 -5.32 2.55 -22.63
C SER A 151 -4.76 3.88 -22.15
N VAL A 152 -3.83 3.84 -21.20
CA VAL A 152 -3.12 5.01 -20.71
C VAL A 152 -1.62 4.78 -20.85
N GLU A 153 -1.01 5.51 -21.76
CA GLU A 153 0.44 5.51 -21.97
C GLU A 153 1.07 6.63 -21.13
N LEU A 154 2.21 6.33 -20.51
CA LEU A 154 3.03 7.37 -19.88
C LEU A 154 3.95 7.97 -20.92
N ASP A 155 4.00 9.30 -20.95
CA ASP A 155 4.91 10.04 -21.84
C ASP A 155 6.31 10.20 -21.24
N CYS A 156 6.57 9.57 -20.10
CA CYS A 156 7.84 9.67 -19.41
C CYS A 156 8.69 8.40 -19.60
N CYS A 157 9.93 8.58 -20.08
CA CYS A 157 11.03 7.62 -19.93
C CYS A 157 11.50 7.54 -18.47
N MET A 158 10.57 7.55 -17.51
CA MET A 158 10.90 7.64 -16.09
C MET A 158 10.80 6.26 -15.45
N PRO A 159 11.92 5.73 -14.91
CA PRO A 159 11.84 4.54 -14.09
C PRO A 159 11.08 4.85 -12.81
N LEU A 160 10.14 3.97 -12.47
CA LEU A 160 9.44 3.96 -11.19
C LEU A 160 10.13 2.99 -10.25
N ALA A 161 10.24 3.33 -8.97
CA ALA A 161 10.88 2.46 -7.99
C ALA A 161 10.25 2.60 -6.59
N GLY A 162 9.98 1.46 -5.96
CA GLY A 162 9.40 1.38 -4.63
C GLY A 162 7.90 1.65 -4.65
N ASP A 163 7.43 2.44 -3.70
CA ASP A 163 6.01 2.74 -3.48
C ASP A 163 5.48 3.79 -4.48
N VAL A 164 4.55 3.37 -5.33
CA VAL A 164 3.99 4.16 -6.42
C VAL A 164 2.49 4.32 -6.26
N LYS A 165 2.02 5.55 -6.31
CA LYS A 165 0.61 5.93 -6.37
C LYS A 165 0.22 6.25 -7.81
N VAL A 166 -0.90 5.69 -8.26
CA VAL A 166 -1.57 6.09 -9.50
C VAL A 166 -2.96 6.61 -9.15
N GLU A 167 -3.33 7.74 -9.74
CA GLU A 167 -4.62 8.38 -9.51
C GLU A 167 -5.30 8.71 -10.84
N PHE A 168 -6.61 8.52 -10.90
CA PHE A 168 -7.46 8.82 -12.05
C PHE A 168 -8.67 9.64 -11.64
N ARG A 169 -9.05 10.60 -12.48
CA ARG A 169 -10.19 11.50 -12.26
C ARG A 169 -10.98 11.74 -13.54
N PRO A 170 -12.29 12.00 -13.46
CA PRO A 170 -13.07 12.40 -14.62
C PRO A 170 -12.69 13.77 -15.17
N ASN A 171 -12.39 14.72 -14.29
CA ASN A 171 -11.86 16.04 -14.61
C ASN A 171 -10.92 16.51 -13.47
N LYS A 172 -10.37 17.73 -13.56
CA LYS A 172 -9.41 18.25 -12.55
C LYS A 172 -10.04 18.55 -11.19
N LEU A 173 -11.35 18.79 -11.14
CA LEU A 173 -12.08 19.22 -9.94
C LEU A 173 -12.77 18.05 -9.22
N ASP A 174 -13.04 16.97 -9.93
CA ASP A 174 -13.75 15.80 -9.42
C ASP A 174 -12.86 14.92 -8.54
N LYS A 175 -13.51 14.28 -7.56
CA LYS A 175 -12.86 13.22 -6.78
C LYS A 175 -12.54 12.04 -7.69
N GLY A 176 -11.30 11.61 -7.62
CA GLY A 176 -10.81 10.44 -8.31
C GLY A 176 -10.89 9.17 -7.51
N TRP A 177 -10.41 8.11 -8.14
CA TRP A 177 -9.95 6.91 -7.45
C TRP A 177 -8.44 6.79 -7.62
N HIS A 178 -7.80 6.13 -6.69
CA HIS A 178 -6.36 5.92 -6.72
C HIS A 178 -6.02 4.56 -6.13
N PHE A 179 -4.84 4.06 -6.48
CA PHE A 179 -4.27 2.88 -5.86
C PHE A 179 -2.78 3.05 -5.65
N TRP A 180 -2.25 2.27 -4.71
CA TRP A 180 -0.83 2.14 -4.47
C TRP A 180 -0.35 0.75 -4.81
N PHE A 181 0.83 0.65 -5.39
CA PHE A 181 1.55 -0.61 -5.55
C PHE A 181 3.03 -0.37 -5.27
N ASN A 182 3.80 -1.45 -5.16
CA ASN A 182 5.23 -1.37 -4.98
C ASN A 182 5.92 -2.20 -6.06
N THR A 183 6.92 -1.63 -6.73
CA THR A 183 7.56 -2.23 -7.90
C THR A 183 8.27 -3.56 -7.63
N PHE A 184 8.76 -3.77 -6.40
CA PHE A 184 9.34 -5.05 -5.98
C PHE A 184 8.36 -6.21 -6.16
N PHE A 185 7.10 -6.01 -5.76
CA PHE A 185 6.08 -7.05 -5.85
C PHE A 185 5.51 -7.21 -7.27
N VAL A 186 5.68 -6.21 -8.13
CA VAL A 186 5.39 -6.33 -9.57
C VAL A 186 6.44 -7.21 -10.25
N GLU A 187 7.72 -6.99 -9.96
CA GLU A 187 8.81 -7.88 -10.43
C GLU A 187 8.60 -9.30 -9.93
N LEU A 188 8.33 -9.47 -8.63
CA LEU A 188 8.11 -10.78 -8.02
C LEU A 188 6.95 -11.54 -8.70
N ALA A 189 5.84 -10.86 -9.00
CA ALA A 189 4.70 -11.46 -9.69
C ALA A 189 5.00 -11.81 -11.17
N GLY A 190 5.94 -11.10 -11.80
CA GLY A 190 6.38 -11.36 -13.17
C GLY A 190 7.40 -12.49 -13.28
N ALA A 191 8.26 -12.67 -12.27
CA ALA A 191 9.31 -13.70 -12.26
C ALA A 191 8.79 -15.14 -12.12
N GLY A 192 7.52 -15.32 -11.73
CA GLY A 192 6.86 -16.62 -11.68
C GLY A 192 6.23 -17.07 -13.00
N LYS A 193 6.52 -16.40 -14.12
CA LYS A 193 6.07 -16.76 -15.47
C LYS A 193 7.23 -17.22 -16.35
#